data_AF-A0A031IP05-F1
#
_entry.id   AF-A0A031IP05-F1
#
_cell.length_a   1.000
_cell.length_b   1.000
_cell.length_c   1.000
_cell.angle_alpha   90.00
_cell.angle_beta   90.00
_cell.angle_gamma   90.00
#
_symmetry.space_group_name_H-M   'P 1'
#
loop_
_entity.id
_entity.type
_entity.pdbx_description
1 polymer ?
#
loop_
_entity_poly.entity_id
_entity_poly.type
_entity_poly.pdbx_seq_one_letter_code
_entity_poly.pdbx_strand_id
1 'polypeptide(L)'
;MKYDDASWHHGGDFPAGQPQEHGGTHIALFMRWCFVRGWAGDLHVEEEPEAVARVISGELSATEFLFRYCDGKFTEDDLNDDGNAIAQHYYGSRGLYLHDYADHFGNLMYVAPESAHDFEGFSAMLDARVKSGVLIKAEA
;
A
#
# COMPACT_ATOMS: atom_id res chain seq x y z
N MET A 1 -2.36 -14.05 -6.50
CA MET A 1 -3.08 -12.99 -7.24
C MET A 1 -2.27 -11.71 -7.13
N LYS A 2 -2.24 -10.86 -8.15
CA LYS A 2 -1.62 -9.52 -8.06
C LYS A 2 -2.69 -8.45 -7.83
N TYR A 3 -2.52 -7.66 -6.77
CA TYR A 3 -3.39 -6.54 -6.44
C TYR A 3 -2.97 -5.26 -7.15
N ASP A 4 -1.67 -4.95 -7.15
CA ASP A 4 -1.13 -3.74 -7.76
C ASP A 4 0.29 -3.94 -8.31
N ASP A 5 0.72 -3.03 -9.17
CA ASP A 5 2.04 -3.01 -9.79
C ASP A 5 2.45 -1.56 -10.02
N ALA A 6 3.58 -1.14 -9.46
CA ALA A 6 4.08 0.22 -9.60
C ALA A 6 4.31 0.61 -11.07
N SER A 7 4.56 -0.36 -11.97
CA SER A 7 4.70 -0.10 -13.40
C SER A 7 3.41 0.36 -14.08
N TRP A 8 2.25 0.14 -13.46
CA TRP A 8 0.96 0.64 -13.95
C TRP A 8 0.77 2.14 -13.72
N HIS A 9 1.58 2.73 -12.83
CA HIS A 9 1.43 4.10 -12.33
C HIS A 9 2.54 5.05 -12.80
N HIS A 10 3.10 4.80 -13.98
CA HIS A 10 4.20 5.59 -14.54
C HIS A 10 4.06 5.77 -16.07
N GLY A 11 4.39 6.97 -16.56
CA GLY A 11 4.30 7.34 -17.98
C GLY A 11 2.88 7.67 -18.45
N GLY A 12 2.68 7.95 -19.74
CA GLY A 12 1.33 8.24 -20.28
C GLY A 12 0.63 9.41 -19.59
N ASP A 13 -0.52 9.15 -18.97
CA ASP A 13 -1.34 10.15 -18.27
C ASP A 13 -0.83 10.48 -16.85
N PHE A 14 0.23 9.82 -16.38
CA PHE A 14 0.86 10.10 -15.10
C PHE A 14 1.83 11.29 -15.19
N PRO A 15 2.11 11.98 -14.06
CA PRO A 15 3.03 13.12 -14.02
C PRO A 15 4.40 12.81 -14.65
N ALA A 16 4.76 13.58 -15.68
CA ALA A 16 6.02 13.39 -16.40
C ALA A 16 7.24 13.80 -15.56
N GLY A 17 8.32 13.03 -15.69
CA GLY A 17 9.60 13.33 -15.05
C GLY A 17 9.71 12.94 -13.58
N GLN A 18 8.68 12.30 -13.02
CA GLN A 18 8.72 11.77 -11.65
C GLN A 18 9.48 10.42 -11.60
N PRO A 19 10.20 10.14 -10.50
CA PRO A 19 10.72 8.81 -10.21
C PRO A 19 9.62 7.75 -10.26
N GLN A 20 9.95 6.55 -10.75
CA GLN A 20 9.00 5.44 -10.86
C GLN A 20 8.43 5.04 -9.49
N GLU A 21 9.22 5.22 -8.43
CA GLU A 21 8.88 4.91 -7.04
C GLU A 21 7.70 5.73 -6.52
N HIS A 22 7.44 6.92 -7.07
CA HIS A 22 6.25 7.70 -6.72
C HIS A 22 4.96 7.02 -7.17
N GLY A 23 5.00 6.22 -8.24
CA GLY A 23 3.92 5.35 -8.67
C GLY A 23 3.65 4.19 -7.70
N GLY A 24 4.64 3.77 -6.91
CA GLY A 24 4.52 2.70 -5.91
C GLY A 24 4.22 3.19 -4.50
N THR A 25 4.19 4.50 -4.25
CA THR A 25 4.09 5.04 -2.88
C THR A 25 2.75 4.71 -2.22
N HIS A 26 1.63 4.79 -2.94
CA HIS A 26 0.32 4.38 -2.38
C HIS A 26 0.27 2.88 -2.10
N ILE A 27 0.91 2.05 -2.93
CA ILE A 27 1.01 0.60 -2.73
C ILE A 27 1.77 0.31 -1.43
N ALA A 28 2.93 0.94 -1.29
CA ALA A 28 3.82 0.77 -0.16
C ALA A 28 3.19 1.23 1.17
N LEU A 29 2.48 2.35 1.18
CA LEU A 29 1.79 2.83 2.37
C LEU A 29 0.71 1.86 2.86
N PHE A 30 -0.02 1.22 1.94
CA PHE A 30 -0.98 0.16 2.28
C PHE A 30 -0.28 -1.07 2.89
N MET A 31 0.80 -1.52 2.23
CA MET A 31 1.61 -2.65 2.70
C MET A 31 2.16 -2.39 4.10
N ARG A 32 2.71 -1.19 4.35
CA ARG A 32 3.20 -0.77 5.68
C ARG A 32 2.11 -0.88 6.74
N TRP A 33 0.91 -0.38 6.45
CA TRP A 33 -0.22 -0.47 7.37
C TRP A 33 -0.63 -1.92 7.66
N CYS A 34 -0.60 -2.79 6.65
CA CYS A 34 -0.79 -4.23 6.88
C CYS A 34 0.29 -4.83 7.79
N PHE A 35 1.57 -4.50 7.56
CA PHE A 35 2.67 -5.03 8.35
C PHE A 35 2.59 -4.58 9.81
N VAL A 36 2.24 -3.31 10.06
CA VAL A 36 2.05 -2.76 11.42
C VAL A 36 0.97 -3.52 12.22
N ARG A 37 -0.01 -4.12 11.54
CA ARG A 37 -1.04 -4.96 12.18
C ARG A 37 -0.66 -6.43 12.32
N GLY A 38 0.54 -6.80 11.90
CA GLY A 38 1.00 -8.20 11.90
C GLY A 38 0.40 -9.03 10.77
N TRP A 39 0.07 -8.40 9.64
CA TRP A 39 -0.51 -9.08 8.48
C TRP A 39 0.47 -9.32 7.34
N ALA A 40 1.78 -9.19 7.59
CA ALA A 40 2.79 -9.62 6.64
C ALA A 40 2.64 -11.13 6.34
N GLY A 41 2.77 -11.50 5.07
CA GLY A 41 2.70 -12.89 4.63
C GLY A 41 3.91 -13.71 5.09
N ASP A 42 3.75 -15.03 5.10
CA ASP A 42 4.79 -15.97 5.53
C ASP A 42 6.07 -15.82 4.70
N LEU A 43 5.94 -15.49 3.41
CA LEU A 43 7.07 -15.14 2.52
C LEU A 43 8.03 -14.16 3.21
N HIS A 44 7.51 -13.03 3.69
CA HIS A 44 8.34 -11.98 4.28
C HIS A 44 8.75 -12.28 5.72
N VAL A 45 7.88 -12.93 6.49
CA VAL A 45 8.15 -13.24 7.90
C VAL A 45 9.21 -14.34 8.03
N GLU A 46 9.29 -15.27 7.08
CA GLU A 46 10.28 -16.34 7.08
C GLU A 46 11.59 -15.93 6.38
N GLU A 47 11.53 -15.25 5.22
CA GLU A 47 12.71 -14.94 4.42
C GLU A 47 13.42 -13.64 4.87
N GLU A 48 12.68 -12.61 5.30
CA GLU A 48 13.24 -11.30 5.71
C GLU A 48 12.57 -10.64 6.94
N PRO A 49 12.48 -11.35 8.08
CA PRO A 49 11.82 -10.82 9.28
C PRO A 49 12.41 -9.48 9.78
N GLU A 50 13.73 -9.27 9.61
CA GLU A 50 14.38 -8.01 9.99
C GLU A 50 13.94 -6.83 9.11
N ALA A 51 13.72 -7.07 7.80
CA ALA A 51 13.25 -6.01 6.90
C ALA A 51 11.80 -5.64 7.22
N VAL A 52 10.94 -6.63 7.49
CA VAL A 52 9.57 -6.41 7.98
C VAL A 52 9.57 -5.59 9.27
N ALA A 53 10.38 -5.97 10.26
CA ALA A 53 10.48 -5.24 11.52
C ALA A 53 10.90 -3.78 11.34
N ARG A 54 11.84 -3.51 10.41
CA ARG A 54 12.27 -2.15 10.08
C ARG A 54 11.21 -1.33 9.34
N VAL A 55 10.38 -1.95 8.50
CA VAL A 55 9.21 -1.28 7.90
C VAL A 55 8.19 -0.90 8.97
N ILE A 56 7.93 -1.81 9.92
CA ILE A 56 7.02 -1.59 11.05
C ILE A 56 7.51 -0.43 11.92
N SER A 57 8.81 -0.38 12.25
CA SER A 57 9.39 0.71 13.05
C SER A 57 9.56 2.03 12.28
N GLY A 58 9.46 2.00 10.94
CA GLY A 58 9.71 3.15 10.07
C GLY A 58 11.20 3.41 9.77
N GLU A 59 12.10 2.52 10.19
CA GLU A 59 13.54 2.57 9.87
C GLU A 59 13.86 2.17 8.41
N LEU A 60 12.96 1.42 7.77
CA LEU A 60 12.99 1.12 6.35
C LEU A 60 11.71 1.66 5.72
N SER A 61 11.85 2.45 4.64
CA SER A 61 10.69 2.89 3.87
C SER A 61 9.99 1.66 3.27
N ALA A 62 8.67 1.62 3.37
CA ALA A 62 7.89 0.59 2.71
C ALA A 62 7.99 0.66 1.17
N THR A 63 8.25 1.85 0.62
CA THR A 63 8.52 2.01 -0.82
C THR A 63 9.84 1.34 -1.18
N GLU A 64 10.90 1.52 -0.37
CA GLU A 64 12.14 0.77 -0.58
C GLU A 64 11.89 -0.74 -0.46
N PHE A 65 11.10 -1.17 0.54
CA PHE A 65 10.76 -2.59 0.71
C PHE A 65 10.06 -3.16 -0.53
N LEU A 66 9.00 -2.49 -1.00
CA LEU A 66 8.21 -2.89 -2.18
C LEU A 66 9.08 -3.10 -3.42
N PHE A 67 10.01 -2.18 -3.70
CA PHE A 67 10.87 -2.28 -4.88
C PHE A 67 12.00 -3.30 -4.72
N ARG A 68 12.51 -3.48 -3.50
CA ARG A 68 13.65 -4.36 -3.24
C ARG A 68 13.28 -5.82 -3.02
N TYR A 69 12.14 -6.09 -2.39
CA TYR A 69 11.70 -7.43 -1.99
C TYR A 69 10.50 -7.93 -2.80
N CYS A 70 9.72 -7.04 -3.41
CA CYS A 70 8.50 -7.41 -4.14
C CYS A 70 8.52 -7.02 -5.63
N ASP A 71 9.68 -6.62 -6.20
CA ASP A 71 9.82 -6.14 -7.58
C ASP A 71 8.83 -5.01 -7.97
N GLY A 72 8.44 -4.17 -7.01
CA GLY A 72 7.46 -3.10 -7.24
C GLY A 72 6.00 -3.59 -7.31
N LYS A 73 5.73 -4.85 -6.95
CA LYS A 73 4.41 -5.48 -7.07
C LYS A 73 3.83 -5.78 -5.70
N PHE A 74 2.50 -5.76 -5.64
CA PHE A 74 1.76 -6.16 -4.44
C PHE A 74 0.78 -7.26 -4.79
N THR A 75 0.87 -8.36 -4.05
CA THR A 75 0.28 -9.66 -4.35
C THR A 75 -0.28 -10.28 -3.07
N GLU A 76 -1.00 -11.39 -3.23
CA GLU A 76 -1.53 -12.14 -2.09
C GLU A 76 -0.44 -12.79 -1.23
N ASP A 77 0.75 -13.05 -1.79
CA ASP A 77 1.86 -13.67 -1.05
C ASP A 77 2.51 -12.69 -0.06
N ASP A 78 2.35 -11.38 -0.28
CA ASP A 78 2.90 -10.35 0.60
C ASP A 78 2.11 -10.22 1.92
N LEU A 79 0.93 -10.83 2.01
CA LEU A 79 0.03 -10.78 3.16
C LEU A 79 -0.38 -12.17 3.65
N ASN A 80 -0.72 -12.27 4.93
CA ASN A 80 -1.39 -13.45 5.47
C ASN A 80 -2.91 -13.44 5.17
N ASP A 81 -3.63 -14.48 5.60
CA ASP A 81 -5.07 -14.64 5.33
C ASP A 81 -5.93 -13.45 5.79
N ASP A 82 -5.66 -12.90 6.98
CA ASP A 82 -6.39 -11.75 7.53
C ASP A 82 -6.16 -10.49 6.68
N GLY A 83 -4.90 -10.25 6.28
CA GLY A 83 -4.55 -9.16 5.38
C GLY A 83 -5.20 -9.30 4.02
N ASN A 84 -5.15 -10.50 3.45
CA ASN A 84 -5.74 -10.81 2.14
C ASN A 84 -7.26 -10.64 2.14
N ALA A 85 -7.95 -10.99 3.23
CA ALA A 85 -9.39 -10.76 3.36
C ALA A 85 -9.75 -9.27 3.23
N ILE A 86 -8.91 -8.36 3.75
CA ILE A 86 -9.12 -6.91 3.57
C ILE A 86 -8.67 -6.43 2.19
N ALA A 87 -7.49 -6.83 1.73
CA ALA A 87 -6.91 -6.38 0.45
C ALA A 87 -7.82 -6.73 -0.74
N GLN A 88 -8.37 -7.95 -0.79
CA GLN A 88 -9.25 -8.39 -1.88
C GLN A 88 -10.49 -7.49 -2.06
N HIS A 89 -11.05 -6.98 -0.96
CA HIS A 89 -12.22 -6.11 -1.01
C HIS A 89 -11.83 -4.64 -1.16
N TYR A 90 -10.91 -4.15 -0.33
CA TYR A 90 -10.62 -2.73 -0.24
C TYR A 90 -9.70 -2.22 -1.35
N TYR A 91 -8.81 -3.07 -1.84
CA TYR A 91 -7.87 -2.79 -2.94
C TYR A 91 -8.39 -3.25 -4.31
N GLY A 92 -9.38 -4.14 -4.34
CA GLY A 92 -9.96 -4.68 -5.58
C GLY A 92 -10.58 -3.61 -6.49
N SER A 93 -11.07 -4.01 -7.67
CA SER A 93 -11.61 -3.10 -8.70
C SER A 93 -12.78 -2.21 -8.24
N ARG A 94 -13.55 -2.69 -7.25
CA ARG A 94 -14.63 -1.92 -6.58
C ARG A 94 -14.20 -1.31 -5.25
N GLY A 95 -12.97 -1.55 -4.84
CA GLY A 95 -12.36 -1.09 -3.60
C GLY A 95 -12.26 0.42 -3.53
N LEU A 96 -12.38 0.93 -2.31
CA LEU A 96 -12.30 2.36 -2.02
C LEU A 96 -10.86 2.83 -1.74
N TYR A 97 -9.87 1.94 -1.65
CA TYR A 97 -8.52 2.32 -1.21
C TYR A 97 -7.91 3.47 -2.01
N LEU A 98 -7.89 3.35 -3.34
CA LEU A 98 -7.30 4.41 -4.19
C LEU A 98 -8.09 5.73 -4.10
N HIS A 99 -9.40 5.67 -3.86
CA HIS A 99 -10.22 6.87 -3.67
C HIS A 99 -9.90 7.53 -2.34
N ASP A 100 -9.80 6.75 -1.26
CA ASP A 100 -9.43 7.24 0.06
C ASP A 100 -8.02 7.82 0.07
N TYR A 101 -7.08 7.17 -0.62
CA TYR A 101 -5.74 7.71 -0.81
C TYR A 101 -5.76 9.04 -1.55
N ALA A 102 -6.50 9.14 -2.67
CA ALA A 102 -6.62 10.36 -3.44
C ALA A 102 -7.32 11.49 -2.65
N ASP A 103 -8.36 11.17 -1.88
CA ASP A 103 -9.07 12.14 -1.05
C ASP A 103 -8.18 12.66 0.11
N HIS A 104 -7.36 11.77 0.69
CA HIS A 104 -6.49 12.12 1.81
C HIS A 104 -5.22 12.86 1.37
N PHE A 105 -4.64 12.48 0.23
CA PHE A 105 -3.31 12.93 -0.21
C PHE A 105 -3.25 13.49 -1.63
N GLY A 106 -4.37 13.82 -2.28
CA GLY A 106 -4.44 14.04 -3.74
C GLY A 106 -3.33 14.86 -4.39
N ASN A 107 -2.80 15.91 -3.74
CA ASN A 107 -1.68 16.71 -4.26
C ASN A 107 -0.31 15.99 -4.26
N LEU A 108 -0.17 14.90 -3.53
CA LEU A 108 1.03 14.06 -3.40
C LEU A 108 0.97 12.82 -4.31
N MET A 109 -0.22 12.49 -4.81
CA MET A 109 -0.47 11.30 -5.61
C MET A 109 0.43 11.28 -6.85
N TYR A 110 1.25 10.22 -6.96
CA TYR A 110 2.20 9.98 -8.04
C TYR A 110 3.32 11.03 -8.21
N VAL A 111 3.45 11.99 -7.29
CA VAL A 111 4.46 13.06 -7.38
C VAL A 111 5.36 13.18 -6.15
N ALA A 112 5.04 12.49 -5.06
CA ALA A 112 5.78 12.60 -3.81
C ALA A 112 6.24 11.23 -3.28
N PRO A 113 7.39 11.17 -2.58
CA PRO A 113 7.86 9.97 -1.91
C PRO A 113 7.05 9.68 -0.64
N GLU A 114 7.20 8.47 -0.09
CA GLU A 114 6.59 8.05 1.19
C GLU A 114 6.87 9.04 2.33
N SER A 115 8.08 9.61 2.41
CA SER A 115 8.47 10.54 3.48
C SER A 115 7.68 11.86 3.49
N ALA A 116 6.95 12.18 2.42
CA ALA A 116 6.05 13.33 2.37
C ALA A 116 4.66 13.04 2.95
N HIS A 117 4.35 11.78 3.27
CA HIS A 117 3.03 11.33 3.71
C HIS A 117 3.00 11.20 5.24
N ASP A 118 1.94 11.71 5.85
CA ASP A 118 1.63 11.46 7.26
C ASP A 118 1.07 10.04 7.42
N PHE A 119 1.96 9.08 7.66
CA PHE A 119 1.58 7.68 7.82
C PHE A 119 0.69 7.43 9.04
N GLU A 120 0.87 8.17 10.14
CA GLU A 120 0.05 7.99 11.34
C GLU A 120 -1.40 8.41 11.08
N GLY A 121 -1.58 9.60 10.49
CA GLY A 121 -2.91 10.09 10.09
C GLY A 121 -3.59 9.19 9.06
N PHE A 122 -2.83 8.69 8.09
CA PHE A 122 -3.34 7.77 7.09
C PHE A 122 -3.73 6.42 7.69
N SER A 123 -2.88 5.83 8.53
CA SER A 123 -3.18 4.57 9.24
C SER A 123 -4.48 4.68 10.05
N ALA A 124 -4.68 5.78 10.77
CA ALA A 124 -5.91 6.01 11.53
C ALA A 124 -7.16 6.10 10.64
N MET A 125 -7.03 6.69 9.44
CA MET A 125 -8.11 6.72 8.44
C MET A 125 -8.42 5.31 7.93
N LEU A 126 -7.40 4.52 7.58
CA LEU A 126 -7.57 3.14 7.12
C LEU A 126 -8.21 2.25 8.20
N ASP A 127 -7.83 2.43 9.47
CA ASP A 127 -8.45 1.73 10.59
C ASP A 127 -9.93 2.08 10.74
N ALA A 128 -10.29 3.37 10.62
CA ALA A 128 -11.68 3.81 10.64
C ALA A 128 -12.49 3.22 9.47
N ARG A 129 -11.88 3.14 8.29
CA ARG A 129 -12.47 2.52 7.10
C ARG A 129 -12.75 1.04 7.31
N VAL A 130 -11.78 0.26 7.78
CA VAL A 130 -11.97 -1.18 8.09
C VAL A 130 -13.03 -1.38 9.16
N LYS A 131 -12.98 -0.59 10.24
CA LYS A 131 -13.97 -0.64 11.31
C LYS A 131 -15.40 -0.35 10.84
N SER A 132 -15.55 0.51 9.83
CA SER A 132 -16.87 0.83 9.24
C SER A 132 -17.46 -0.31 8.42
N GLY A 133 -16.63 -1.23 7.91
CA GLY A 133 -17.02 -2.27 6.96
C GLY A 133 -17.31 -1.78 5.54
N VAL A 134 -17.28 -0.47 5.28
CA VAL A 134 -17.53 0.12 3.95
C VAL A 134 -16.23 0.14 3.15
N LEU A 135 -15.85 -1.01 2.60
CA LEU A 135 -14.59 -1.21 1.86
C LEU A 135 -14.73 -1.00 0.35
N ILE A 136 -15.94 -1.14 -0.18
CA ILE A 136 -16.23 -1.08 -1.62
C ILE A 136 -17.26 0.00 -1.92
N LYS A 137 -17.24 0.47 -3.17
CA LYS A 137 -18.28 1.37 -3.70
C LYS A 137 -19.66 0.72 -3.59
N ALA A 138 -20.65 1.49 -3.15
CA ALA A 138 -22.05 1.08 -3.16
C ALA A 138 -22.49 0.69 -4.58
N GLU A 139 -23.41 -0.26 -4.68
CA GLU A 139 -24.09 -0.55 -5.96
C GLU A 139 -24.95 0.66 -6.34
N ALA A 140 -24.78 1.12 -7.58
CA ALA A 140 -25.54 2.22 -8.16
C ALA A 140 -26.97 1.80 -8.50
#